data_AF-A0A1E7FIU4-F1
#
_entry.id   AF-A0A1E7FIU4-F1
#
_cell.length_a   1.000
_cell.length_b   1.000
_cell.length_c   1.000
_cell.angle_alpha   90.00
_cell.angle_beta   90.00
_cell.angle_gamma   90.00
#
_symmetry.space_group_name_H-M   'P 1'
#
loop_
_entity.id
_entity.type
_entity.pdbx_description
1 polymer ?
#
loop_
_entity_poly.entity_id
_entity_poly.type
_entity_poly.pdbx_seq_one_letter_code
_entity_poly.pdbx_strand_id
1 'polypeptide(L)'
;MSSSIASHTPAKPRMRIDISKLPRELRECIDEFNLDVNRDGELDSGEIILAVDKLASKSKDNNGLKKIIYGLCGLCLFAVLSAGCIFGATIAAARLAKDTEVDSASGIMYAKGSHKTMKTEDVMIYSSATNTIIDMSNDELNVLKVILLTDGNVKFQIKGYARSMNTDNDDDDQRVKLLVEGGTITYDNAGIVSATGDAQELLEFAYGVNTNSILASALEEEIPACSPYKRNEKKFGNSRKKRGGAF
;
A
#
# COMPACT_ATOMS: atom_id res chain seq x y z
N MET A 1 24.18 -43.78 113.19
CA MET A 1 23.04 -44.15 112.34
C MET A 1 22.15 -42.92 112.23
N SER A 2 22.38 -42.08 111.22
CA SER A 2 21.63 -40.84 111.01
C SER A 2 20.68 -41.03 109.83
N SER A 3 19.39 -41.16 110.14
CA SER A 3 18.30 -41.20 109.18
C SER A 3 17.93 -39.77 108.77
N SER A 4 18.18 -39.44 107.51
CA SER A 4 17.80 -38.17 106.89
C SER A 4 16.32 -38.22 106.47
N ILE A 5 15.52 -37.34 107.05
CA ILE A 5 14.10 -37.16 106.73
C ILE A 5 14.01 -36.17 105.58
N ALA A 6 13.60 -36.64 104.40
CA ALA A 6 13.34 -35.80 103.24
C ALA A 6 12.01 -35.04 103.40
N SER A 7 12.09 -33.71 103.36
CA SER A 7 10.95 -32.80 103.36
C SER A 7 10.28 -32.77 101.99
N HIS A 8 9.01 -33.18 101.93
CA HIS A 8 8.16 -32.99 100.76
C HIS A 8 7.63 -31.56 100.72
N THR A 9 8.17 -30.75 99.81
CA THR A 9 7.61 -29.45 99.43
C THR A 9 6.46 -29.69 98.44
N PRO A 10 5.21 -29.24 98.71
CA PRO A 10 4.10 -29.45 97.79
C PRO A 10 4.31 -28.64 96.51
N ALA A 11 4.34 -29.33 95.37
CA ALA A 11 4.55 -28.75 94.05
C ALA A 11 3.37 -27.83 93.68
N LYS A 12 3.72 -26.62 93.22
CA LYS A 12 2.77 -25.63 92.69
C LYS A 12 1.93 -26.26 91.57
N PRO A 13 0.59 -26.15 91.59
CA PRO A 13 -0.27 -26.75 90.57
C PRO A 13 0.08 -26.14 89.21
N ARG A 14 0.62 -26.97 88.32
CA ARG A 14 0.90 -26.60 86.94
C ARG A 14 -0.43 -26.68 86.19
N MET A 15 -0.82 -25.57 85.55
CA MET A 15 -2.01 -25.55 84.71
C MET A 15 -1.70 -26.37 83.46
N ARG A 16 -2.35 -27.53 83.35
CA ARG A 16 -2.20 -28.49 82.26
C ARG A 16 -3.56 -28.89 81.75
N ILE A 17 -3.68 -29.05 80.44
CA ILE A 17 -4.95 -29.38 79.78
C ILE A 17 -4.77 -30.70 79.04
N ASP A 18 -5.48 -31.75 79.46
CA ASP A 18 -5.47 -33.03 78.77
C ASP A 18 -6.12 -32.89 77.39
N ILE A 19 -5.39 -33.24 76.32
CA ILE A 19 -5.89 -33.19 74.94
C ILE A 19 -7.09 -34.14 74.76
N SER A 20 -7.07 -35.25 75.50
CA SER A 20 -8.14 -36.26 75.52
C SER A 20 -9.47 -35.81 76.13
N LYS A 21 -9.52 -34.64 76.78
CA LYS A 21 -10.75 -34.05 77.32
C LYS A 21 -11.29 -32.91 76.44
N LEU A 22 -10.53 -32.48 75.44
CA LEU A 22 -10.95 -31.43 74.54
C LEU A 22 -11.98 -31.94 73.51
N PRO A 23 -12.91 -31.07 73.07
CA PRO A 23 -13.78 -31.31 71.93
C PRO A 23 -12.99 -31.72 70.68
N ARG A 24 -13.59 -32.55 69.83
CA ARG A 24 -12.93 -33.14 68.65
C ARG A 24 -12.33 -32.08 67.72
N GLU A 25 -13.02 -30.96 67.53
CA GLU A 25 -12.57 -29.83 66.71
C GLU A 25 -11.24 -29.24 67.20
N LEU A 26 -11.06 -29.13 68.52
CA LEU A 26 -9.82 -28.59 69.09
C LEU A 26 -8.66 -29.59 68.99
N ARG A 27 -8.93 -30.90 69.01
CA ARG A 27 -7.88 -31.93 68.82
C ARG A 27 -7.33 -31.89 67.40
N GLU A 28 -8.21 -31.74 66.41
CA GLU A 28 -7.79 -31.63 65.02
C GLU A 28 -6.91 -30.40 64.79
N CYS A 29 -7.24 -29.25 65.42
CA CYS A 29 -6.36 -28.08 65.40
C CYS A 29 -5.02 -28.32 66.14
N ILE A 30 -5.02 -29.01 67.28
CA ILE A 30 -3.79 -29.30 68.03
C ILE A 30 -2.84 -30.17 67.20
N ASP A 31 -3.38 -31.18 66.50
CA ASP A 31 -2.64 -32.05 65.60
C ASP A 31 -2.16 -31.31 64.34
N GLU A 32 -3.01 -30.50 63.71
CA GLU A 32 -2.66 -29.72 62.51
C GLU A 32 -1.53 -28.71 62.76
N PHE A 33 -1.56 -28.06 63.93
CA PHE A 33 -0.56 -27.06 64.32
C PHE A 33 0.66 -27.65 65.04
N ASN A 34 0.70 -28.97 65.28
CA ASN A 34 1.72 -29.68 66.07
C ASN A 34 2.04 -28.93 67.37
N LEU A 35 1.00 -28.69 68.18
CA LEU A 35 1.12 -27.90 69.41
C LEU A 35 1.68 -28.71 70.59
N ASP A 36 1.43 -30.02 70.61
CA ASP A 36 2.06 -30.97 71.54
C ASP A 36 3.46 -31.33 71.04
N VAL A 37 4.46 -30.54 71.48
CA VAL A 37 5.84 -30.64 70.98
C VAL A 37 6.54 -31.83 71.63
N ASN A 38 6.19 -32.15 72.87
CA ASN A 38 6.82 -33.21 73.64
C ASN A 38 6.09 -34.58 73.52
N ARG A 39 4.90 -34.60 72.92
CA ARG A 39 4.02 -35.75 72.72
C ARG A 39 3.56 -36.41 74.02
N ASP A 40 3.39 -35.62 75.08
CA ASP A 40 2.97 -36.13 76.38
C ASP A 40 1.43 -36.20 76.53
N GLY A 41 0.68 -35.72 75.54
CA GLY A 41 -0.78 -35.74 75.55
C GLY A 41 -1.42 -34.63 76.39
N GLU A 42 -0.63 -33.70 76.93
CA GLU A 42 -1.05 -32.57 77.75
C GLU A 42 -0.55 -31.25 77.13
N LEU A 43 -1.39 -30.22 77.10
CA LEU A 43 -0.93 -28.87 76.74
C LEU A 43 -0.40 -28.14 77.98
N ASP A 44 0.88 -27.78 77.94
CA ASP A 44 1.49 -26.94 78.96
C ASP A 44 1.42 -25.44 78.60
N SER A 45 1.73 -24.59 79.58
CA SER A 45 1.66 -23.14 79.39
C SER A 45 2.69 -22.61 78.37
N GLY A 46 3.80 -23.32 78.17
CA GLY A 46 4.84 -22.96 77.20
C GLY A 46 4.41 -23.25 75.76
N GLU A 47 3.76 -24.39 75.53
CA GLU A 47 3.20 -24.78 74.24
C GLU A 47 2.05 -23.88 73.81
N ILE A 48 1.20 -23.46 74.76
CA ILE A 48 0.14 -22.48 74.49
C ILE A 48 0.74 -21.13 74.07
N ILE A 49 1.81 -20.66 74.73
CA ILE A 49 2.49 -19.41 74.35
C ILE A 49 3.10 -19.55 72.94
N LEU A 50 3.74 -20.70 72.64
CA LEU A 50 4.30 -20.98 71.32
C LEU A 50 3.22 -21.05 70.23
N ALA A 51 2.03 -21.56 70.55
CA ALA A 51 0.87 -21.55 69.66
C ALA A 51 0.45 -20.12 69.30
N VAL A 52 0.35 -19.25 70.31
CA VAL A 52 -0.04 -17.85 70.15
C VAL A 52 1.01 -17.08 69.36
N ASP A 53 2.31 -17.29 69.62
CA ASP A 53 3.40 -16.67 68.85
C ASP A 53 3.42 -17.14 67.39
N LYS A 54 3.16 -18.43 67.14
CA LYS A 54 3.00 -18.97 65.77
C LYS A 54 1.77 -18.36 65.07
N LEU A 55 0.65 -18.16 65.76
CA LEU A 55 -0.53 -17.51 65.19
C LEU A 55 -0.26 -16.03 64.86
N ALA A 56 0.41 -15.32 65.77
CA ALA A 56 0.75 -13.91 65.60
C ALA A 56 1.72 -13.69 64.44
N SER A 57 2.76 -14.53 64.34
CA SER A 57 3.73 -14.49 63.23
C SER A 57 3.08 -14.83 61.89
N LYS A 58 2.27 -15.90 61.81
CA LYS A 58 1.54 -16.28 60.59
C LYS A 58 0.53 -15.19 60.14
N SER A 59 -0.13 -14.51 61.09
CA SER A 59 -1.02 -13.39 60.79
C SER A 59 -0.26 -12.18 60.20
N LYS A 60 0.93 -11.88 60.73
CA LYS A 60 1.79 -10.79 60.24
C LYS A 60 2.30 -11.07 58.82
N ASP A 61 2.72 -12.30 58.55
CA ASP A 61 3.21 -12.71 57.22
C ASP A 61 2.09 -12.69 56.18
N ASN A 62 0.89 -13.15 56.55
CA ASN A 62 -0.28 -13.07 55.67
C ASN A 62 -0.63 -11.62 55.29
N ASN A 63 -0.43 -10.66 56.19
CA ASN A 63 -0.67 -9.25 55.91
C ASN A 63 0.45 -8.63 55.05
N GLY A 64 1.69 -9.10 55.23
CA GLY A 64 2.82 -8.75 54.36
C GLY A 64 2.64 -9.26 52.93
N LEU A 65 2.22 -10.53 52.78
CA LEU A 65 1.93 -11.14 51.49
C LEU A 65 0.84 -10.37 50.73
N LYS A 66 -0.22 -9.95 51.43
CA LYS A 66 -1.28 -9.11 50.82
C LYS A 66 -0.73 -7.81 50.26
N LYS A 67 0.12 -7.10 51.02
CA LYS A 67 0.73 -5.83 50.55
C LYS A 67 1.59 -6.04 49.30
N ILE A 68 2.36 -7.12 49.25
CA ILE A 68 3.19 -7.45 48.08
C ILE A 68 2.31 -7.78 46.88
N ILE A 69 1.24 -8.56 47.06
CA ILE A 69 0.30 -8.90 45.98
C ILE A 69 -0.39 -7.64 45.43
N TYR A 70 -0.86 -6.74 46.29
CA TYR A 70 -1.43 -5.46 45.87
C TYR A 70 -0.41 -4.59 45.13
N GLY A 71 0.85 -4.56 45.59
CA GLY A 71 1.94 -3.85 44.92
C GLY A 71 2.24 -4.40 43.54
N LEU A 72 2.35 -5.74 43.41
CA LEU A 72 2.60 -6.40 42.13
C LEU A 72 1.44 -6.18 41.15
N CYS A 73 0.20 -6.30 41.62
CA CYS A 73 -0.99 -6.02 40.81
C CYS A 73 -1.01 -4.57 40.33
N GLY A 74 -0.70 -3.61 41.21
CA GLY A 74 -0.59 -2.20 40.85
C GLY A 74 0.51 -1.94 39.80
N LEU A 75 1.66 -2.59 39.93
CA LEU A 75 2.75 -2.47 38.96
C LEU A 75 2.35 -3.04 37.59
N CYS A 76 1.67 -4.18 37.56
CA CYS A 76 1.16 -4.77 36.31
C CYS A 76 0.14 -3.85 35.63
N LEU A 77 -0.80 -3.27 36.38
CA LEU A 77 -1.76 -2.31 35.83
C LEU A 77 -1.06 -1.06 35.29
N PHE A 78 -0.08 -0.55 36.02
CA PHE A 78 0.71 0.60 35.58
C PHE A 78 1.53 0.31 34.31
N ALA A 79 2.10 -0.89 34.18
CA ALA A 79 2.84 -1.31 32.99
C ALA A 79 1.94 -1.43 31.75
N VAL A 80 0.73 -1.98 31.90
CA VAL A 80 -0.24 -2.05 30.79
C VAL A 80 -0.72 -0.65 30.40
N LEU A 81 -0.99 0.22 31.39
CA LEU A 81 -1.39 1.60 31.16
C LEU A 81 -0.31 2.39 30.40
N SER A 82 0.96 2.27 30.82
CA SER A 82 2.07 2.97 30.18
C SER A 82 2.32 2.49 28.76
N ALA A 83 2.24 1.18 28.50
CA ALA A 83 2.30 0.64 27.15
C ALA A 83 1.19 1.22 26.25
N GLY A 84 -0.06 1.26 26.75
CA GLY A 84 -1.18 1.88 26.05
C GLY A 84 -0.95 3.37 25.73
N CYS A 85 -0.41 4.12 26.68
CA CYS A 85 -0.07 5.54 26.46
C CYS A 85 0.98 5.73 25.36
N ILE A 86 2.03 4.90 25.32
CA ILE A 86 3.07 4.98 24.29
C ILE A 86 2.46 4.72 22.90
N PHE A 87 1.67 3.66 22.75
CA PHE A 87 1.01 3.37 21.47
C PHE A 87 0.05 4.48 21.05
N GLY A 88 -0.73 5.03 21.98
CA GLY A 88 -1.62 6.16 21.72
C GLY A 88 -0.86 7.38 21.20
N ALA A 89 0.24 7.72 21.85
CA ALA A 89 1.11 8.83 21.45
C ALA A 89 1.73 8.60 20.06
N THR A 90 2.21 7.39 19.76
CA THR A 90 2.79 7.05 18.45
C THR A 90 1.77 7.16 17.32
N ILE A 91 0.53 6.67 17.51
CA ILE A 91 -0.52 6.76 16.49
C ILE A 91 -0.93 8.22 16.27
N ALA A 92 -1.07 9.00 17.35
CA ALA A 92 -1.38 10.42 17.26
C ALA A 92 -0.27 11.19 16.52
N ALA A 93 0.99 10.92 16.84
CA ALA A 93 2.15 11.50 16.16
C ALA A 93 2.19 11.09 14.68
N ALA A 94 1.93 9.84 14.34
CA ALA A 94 1.90 9.37 12.95
C ALA A 94 0.79 10.03 12.13
N ARG A 95 -0.39 10.27 12.74
CA ARG A 95 -1.46 11.04 12.08
C ARG A 95 -1.09 12.51 11.91
N LEU A 96 -0.37 13.09 12.86
CA LEU A 96 0.06 14.48 12.78
C LEU A 96 1.17 14.67 11.74
N ALA A 97 2.14 13.76 11.71
CA ALA A 97 3.30 13.73 10.80
C ALA A 97 2.93 13.29 9.37
N LYS A 98 1.68 12.87 9.13
CA LYS A 98 1.19 12.72 7.77
C LYS A 98 1.06 14.11 7.17
N ASP A 99 2.06 14.47 6.36
CA ASP A 99 2.14 15.72 5.60
C ASP A 99 1.51 15.61 4.21
N THR A 100 0.57 14.68 4.04
CA THR A 100 -0.13 14.44 2.77
C THR A 100 -1.63 14.37 2.97
N GLU A 101 -2.36 14.97 2.04
CA GLU A 101 -3.82 14.96 1.97
C GLU A 101 -4.23 14.41 0.60
N VAL A 102 -5.18 13.49 0.56
CA VAL A 102 -5.67 12.92 -0.70
C VAL A 102 -7.07 13.47 -0.93
N ASP A 103 -7.25 14.17 -2.06
CA ASP A 103 -8.59 14.62 -2.45
C ASP A 103 -9.43 13.41 -2.89
N SER A 104 -10.61 13.29 -2.29
CA SER A 104 -11.49 12.13 -2.49
C SER A 104 -12.14 12.13 -3.88
N ALA A 105 -12.26 13.29 -4.52
CA ALA A 105 -12.90 13.43 -5.82
C ALA A 105 -11.91 13.17 -6.98
N SER A 106 -10.71 13.73 -6.90
CA SER A 106 -9.69 13.58 -7.96
C SER A 106 -8.72 12.41 -7.75
N GLY A 107 -8.60 11.88 -6.53
CA GLY A 107 -7.59 10.88 -6.18
C GLY A 107 -6.15 11.41 -6.15
N ILE A 108 -5.97 12.73 -6.26
CA ILE A 108 -4.64 13.36 -6.30
C ILE A 108 -4.14 13.59 -4.86
N MET A 109 -2.88 13.25 -4.63
CA MET A 109 -2.21 13.50 -3.35
C MET A 109 -1.56 14.90 -3.33
N TYR A 110 -1.94 15.71 -2.36
CA TYR A 110 -1.43 17.06 -2.10
C TYR A 110 -0.54 17.05 -0.86
N ALA A 111 0.43 17.96 -0.82
CA ALA A 111 1.19 18.22 0.40
C ALA A 111 0.31 19.01 1.39
N LYS A 112 0.27 18.59 2.66
CA LYS A 112 -0.55 19.21 3.70
C LYS A 112 -0.20 20.69 3.86
N GLY A 113 -1.23 21.56 3.82
CA GLY A 113 -1.06 23.01 3.86
C GLY A 113 -0.66 23.67 2.53
N SER A 114 -0.61 22.91 1.43
CA SER A 114 -0.33 23.43 0.10
C SER A 114 -1.24 22.77 -0.94
N HIS A 115 -1.78 23.54 -1.88
CA HIS A 115 -2.46 22.98 -3.06
C HIS A 115 -1.47 22.44 -4.11
N LYS A 116 -0.21 22.21 -3.74
CA LYS A 116 0.80 21.61 -4.61
C LYS A 116 0.67 20.09 -4.56
N THR A 117 0.39 19.51 -5.72
CA THR A 117 0.34 18.06 -5.94
C THR A 117 1.73 17.46 -5.69
N MET A 118 1.83 16.39 -4.91
CA MET A 118 3.05 15.59 -4.82
C MET A 118 3.22 14.81 -6.13
N LYS A 119 4.06 15.32 -7.02
CA LYS A 119 4.39 14.66 -8.29
C LYS A 119 5.44 13.59 -8.02
N THR A 120 5.05 12.32 -7.98
CA THR A 120 5.99 11.18 -8.00
C THR A 120 6.31 10.71 -9.41
N GLU A 121 5.50 11.11 -10.40
CA GLU A 121 5.71 10.89 -11.84
C GLU A 121 4.88 11.93 -12.65
N ASP A 122 5.16 12.10 -13.94
CA ASP A 122 4.34 12.93 -14.83
C ASP A 122 2.93 12.33 -14.96
N VAL A 123 1.91 13.08 -14.53
CA VAL A 123 0.51 12.65 -14.61
C VAL A 123 0.08 12.64 -16.08
N MET A 124 -0.07 11.44 -16.65
CA MET A 124 -0.70 11.25 -17.96
C MET A 124 -2.23 11.30 -17.78
N ILE A 125 -2.83 12.44 -18.12
CA ILE A 125 -4.29 12.57 -18.16
C ILE A 125 -4.76 12.01 -19.50
N TYR A 126 -5.44 10.87 -19.46
CA TYR A 126 -6.09 10.31 -20.65
C TYR A 126 -7.39 11.06 -20.89
N SER A 127 -7.40 11.96 -21.87
CA SER A 127 -8.66 12.53 -22.36
C SER A 127 -9.30 11.51 -23.31
N SER A 128 -10.43 10.94 -22.92
CA SER A 128 -11.28 10.13 -23.81
C SER A 128 -12.16 10.98 -24.72
N ALA A 129 -11.98 12.31 -24.70
CA ALA A 129 -12.73 13.20 -25.56
C ALA A 129 -12.34 12.95 -27.02
N THR A 130 -13.36 12.80 -27.86
CA THR A 130 -13.37 12.61 -29.31
C THR A 130 -12.70 13.73 -30.13
N ASN A 131 -11.86 14.57 -29.51
CA ASN A 131 -11.16 15.63 -30.20
C ASN A 131 -10.09 15.01 -31.08
N THR A 132 -10.33 15.08 -32.39
CA THR A 132 -9.36 14.75 -33.42
C THR A 132 -8.08 15.55 -33.20
N ILE A 133 -6.90 14.93 -33.37
CA ILE A 133 -5.57 15.54 -33.12
C ILE A 133 -5.38 16.88 -33.86
N ILE A 134 -6.16 17.11 -34.89
CA ILE A 134 -6.17 18.33 -35.70
C ILE A 134 -6.77 19.53 -34.98
N ASP A 135 -7.82 19.29 -34.18
CA ASP A 135 -8.55 20.35 -33.48
C ASP A 135 -7.80 20.84 -32.25
N MET A 136 -6.77 20.09 -31.81
CA MET A 136 -5.90 20.51 -30.71
C MET A 136 -5.19 21.82 -31.06
N SER A 137 -5.16 22.78 -30.15
CA SER A 137 -4.33 23.97 -30.27
C SER A 137 -2.83 23.62 -30.24
N ASN A 138 -1.96 24.55 -30.66
CA ASN A 138 -0.51 24.36 -30.57
C ASN A 138 -0.02 24.13 -29.13
N ASP A 139 -0.69 24.75 -28.16
CA ASP A 139 -0.37 24.56 -26.74
C ASP A 139 -0.73 23.14 -26.28
N GLU A 140 -1.88 22.62 -26.72
CA GLU A 140 -2.29 21.23 -26.45
C GLU A 140 -1.35 20.22 -27.12
N LEU A 141 -0.96 20.45 -28.38
CA LEU A 141 0.01 19.61 -29.10
C LEU A 141 1.40 19.63 -28.45
N ASN A 142 1.79 20.75 -27.83
CA ASN A 142 3.07 20.87 -27.13
C ASN A 142 3.11 20.07 -25.82
N VAL A 143 1.95 19.93 -25.17
CA VAL A 143 1.80 19.14 -23.93
C VAL A 143 1.57 17.65 -24.23
N LEU A 144 1.15 17.30 -25.45
CA LEU A 144 0.89 15.92 -25.87
C LEU A 144 2.16 15.06 -25.82
N LYS A 145 2.21 14.07 -24.91
CA LYS A 145 3.35 13.16 -24.74
C LYS A 145 3.12 11.76 -25.29
N VAL A 146 1.90 11.26 -25.22
CA VAL A 146 1.57 9.87 -25.56
C VAL A 146 0.24 9.85 -26.27
N ILE A 147 0.15 9.05 -27.34
CA ILE A 147 -1.12 8.63 -27.93
C ILE A 147 -1.31 7.13 -27.72
N LEU A 148 -2.53 6.74 -27.34
CA LEU A 148 -2.98 5.37 -27.24
C LEU A 148 -4.05 5.14 -28.30
N LEU A 149 -3.83 4.16 -29.15
CA LEU A 149 -4.74 3.75 -30.23
C LEU A 149 -5.26 2.33 -29.93
N THR A 150 -6.43 2.00 -30.50
CA THR A 150 -7.03 0.66 -30.44
C THR A 150 -7.19 0.14 -29.01
N ASP A 151 -7.87 0.90 -28.14
CA ASP A 151 -8.08 0.55 -26.73
C ASP A 151 -6.79 0.25 -25.95
N GLY A 152 -5.66 0.83 -26.37
CA GLY A 152 -4.36 0.70 -25.72
C GLY A 152 -3.42 -0.35 -26.32
N ASN A 153 -3.81 -1.01 -27.42
CA ASN A 153 -2.94 -2.00 -28.09
C ASN A 153 -1.75 -1.35 -28.82
N VAL A 154 -1.85 -0.08 -29.21
CA VAL A 154 -0.76 0.65 -29.83
C VAL A 154 -0.49 1.92 -29.04
N LYS A 155 0.77 2.11 -28.63
CA LYS A 155 1.23 3.27 -27.86
C LYS A 155 2.38 3.94 -28.59
N PHE A 156 2.23 5.24 -28.86
CA PHE A 156 3.33 6.05 -29.37
C PHE A 156 3.70 7.16 -28.39
N GLN A 157 5.00 7.34 -28.20
CA GLN A 157 5.55 8.51 -27.50
C GLN A 157 5.85 9.60 -28.53
N ILE A 158 5.30 10.79 -28.29
CA ILE A 158 5.44 11.93 -29.18
C ILE A 158 6.67 12.74 -28.73
N LYS A 159 7.60 12.93 -29.66
CA LYS A 159 8.82 13.72 -29.46
C LYS A 159 8.67 15.14 -30.02
N GLY A 160 7.77 15.34 -30.98
CA GLY A 160 7.49 16.65 -31.57
C GLY A 160 6.29 16.61 -32.50
N TYR A 161 5.90 17.78 -32.98
CA TYR A 161 4.81 17.93 -33.94
C TYR A 161 5.13 19.03 -34.96
N ALA A 162 4.46 18.98 -36.11
CA ALA A 162 4.43 20.04 -37.11
C ALA A 162 3.01 20.12 -37.67
N ARG A 163 2.53 21.35 -37.90
CA ARG A 163 1.25 21.61 -38.57
C ARG A 163 1.50 22.17 -39.95
N SER A 164 0.77 21.67 -40.95
CA SER A 164 0.76 22.26 -42.28
C SER A 164 0.13 23.65 -42.20
N MET A 165 0.86 24.68 -42.61
CA MET A 165 0.30 26.00 -42.85
C MET A 165 -0.19 26.05 -44.29
N ASN A 166 -1.39 25.52 -44.56
CA ASN A 166 -2.06 25.88 -45.81
C ASN A 166 -2.57 27.31 -45.66
N THR A 167 -2.19 28.16 -46.62
CA THR A 167 -2.46 29.60 -46.60
C THR A 167 -3.79 29.96 -47.25
N ASP A 168 -4.40 28.97 -47.91
CA ASP A 168 -5.74 29.03 -48.49
C ASP A 168 -6.71 28.52 -47.41
N ASN A 169 -7.68 29.34 -47.03
CA ASN A 169 -8.57 29.16 -45.86
C ASN A 169 -9.58 28.01 -46.01
N ASP A 170 -9.20 26.93 -46.65
CA ASP A 170 -9.99 25.71 -46.72
C ASP A 170 -9.57 24.83 -45.53
N ASP A 171 -10.40 24.85 -44.48
CA ASP A 171 -10.23 24.06 -43.26
C ASP A 171 -10.14 22.53 -43.53
N ASP A 172 -10.47 22.12 -44.75
CA ASP A 172 -10.50 20.72 -45.20
C ASP A 172 -9.10 20.10 -45.42
N ASP A 173 -8.05 20.91 -45.58
CA ASP A 173 -6.69 20.42 -45.87
C ASP A 173 -5.71 20.51 -44.68
N GLN A 174 -6.21 20.78 -43.47
CA GLN A 174 -5.34 20.85 -42.30
C GLN A 174 -4.71 19.49 -42.01
N ARG A 175 -3.38 19.44 -41.93
CA ARG A 175 -2.62 18.23 -41.60
C ARG A 175 -1.70 18.46 -40.42
N VAL A 176 -1.67 17.49 -39.51
CA VAL A 176 -0.74 17.49 -38.37
C VAL A 176 0.17 16.28 -38.48
N LYS A 177 1.47 16.52 -38.51
CA LYS A 177 2.49 15.47 -38.50
C LYS A 177 3.11 15.38 -37.11
N LEU A 178 3.01 14.20 -36.51
CA LEU A 178 3.61 13.87 -35.23
C LEU A 178 4.93 13.14 -35.46
N LEU A 179 5.97 13.59 -34.78
CA LEU A 179 7.24 12.87 -34.69
C LEU A 179 7.16 11.92 -33.50
N VAL A 180 7.30 10.63 -33.77
CA VAL A 180 7.29 9.57 -32.76
C VAL A 180 8.62 8.83 -32.76
N GLU A 181 8.87 8.04 -31.73
CA GLU A 181 10.05 7.18 -31.71
C GLU A 181 9.98 6.16 -32.86
N GLY A 182 11.01 6.14 -33.71
CA GLY A 182 11.08 5.24 -34.87
C GLY A 182 10.30 5.70 -36.11
N GLY A 183 9.67 6.89 -36.11
CA GLY A 183 8.85 7.28 -37.26
C GLY A 183 8.11 8.61 -37.20
N THR A 184 7.20 8.81 -38.16
CA THR A 184 6.25 9.91 -38.14
C THR A 184 4.84 9.40 -38.43
N ILE A 185 3.83 10.10 -37.91
CA ILE A 185 2.41 9.80 -38.15
C ILE A 185 1.73 11.09 -38.62
N THR A 186 1.02 11.05 -39.73
CA THR A 186 0.30 12.20 -40.30
C THR A 186 -1.19 12.01 -40.12
N TYR A 187 -1.84 13.02 -39.54
CA TYR A 187 -3.28 13.11 -39.33
C TYR A 187 -3.93 14.11 -40.30
N ASP A 188 -5.09 13.76 -40.82
CA ASP A 188 -6.07 14.63 -41.51
C ASP A 188 -7.44 14.59 -40.79
N ASN A 189 -8.43 15.33 -41.31
CA ASN A 189 -9.77 15.44 -40.73
C ASN A 189 -10.50 14.08 -40.65
N ALA A 190 -10.07 13.08 -41.43
CA ALA A 190 -10.61 11.72 -41.43
C ALA A 190 -9.86 10.77 -40.50
N GLY A 191 -8.65 11.12 -40.04
CA GLY A 191 -7.85 10.34 -39.10
C GLY A 191 -6.39 10.19 -39.52
N ILE A 192 -5.82 8.99 -39.33
CA ILE A 192 -4.43 8.70 -39.71
C ILE A 192 -4.36 8.48 -41.23
N VAL A 193 -3.62 9.32 -41.93
CA VAL A 193 -3.44 9.21 -43.39
C VAL A 193 -2.22 8.40 -43.76
N SER A 194 -1.12 8.62 -43.04
CA SER A 194 0.15 7.98 -43.35
C SER A 194 1.03 7.87 -42.11
N ALA A 195 1.90 6.87 -42.13
CA ALA A 195 2.97 6.73 -41.17
C ALA A 195 4.26 6.33 -41.90
N THR A 196 5.40 6.53 -41.25
CA THR A 196 6.72 6.18 -41.80
C THR A 196 7.56 5.47 -40.74
N GLY A 197 8.42 4.54 -41.14
CA GLY A 197 9.35 3.84 -40.24
C GLY A 197 8.64 2.82 -39.35
N ASP A 198 9.12 2.63 -38.13
CA ASP A 198 8.60 1.66 -37.17
C ASP A 198 7.13 1.95 -36.80
N ALA A 199 6.74 3.23 -36.84
CA ALA A 199 5.36 3.63 -36.60
C ALA A 199 4.39 3.07 -37.65
N GLN A 200 4.84 2.95 -38.89
CA GLN A 200 4.05 2.33 -39.96
C GLN A 200 3.90 0.83 -39.72
N GLU A 201 5.00 0.13 -39.42
CA GLU A 201 4.96 -1.32 -39.19
C GLU A 201 4.05 -1.68 -38.01
N LEU A 202 4.08 -0.89 -36.93
CA LEU A 202 3.23 -1.10 -35.76
C LEU A 202 1.74 -0.86 -36.06
N LEU A 203 1.43 0.15 -36.88
CA LEU A 203 0.05 0.40 -37.31
C LEU A 203 -0.44 -0.68 -38.29
N GLU A 204 0.40 -1.10 -39.23
CA GLU A 204 0.10 -2.18 -40.18
C GLU A 204 -0.12 -3.51 -39.45
N PHE A 205 0.68 -3.80 -38.42
CA PHE A 205 0.50 -4.98 -37.58
C PHE A 205 -0.82 -4.93 -36.78
N ALA A 206 -1.16 -3.77 -36.22
CA ALA A 206 -2.36 -3.63 -35.38
C ALA A 206 -3.67 -3.58 -36.18
N TYR A 207 -3.67 -2.94 -37.35
CA TYR A 207 -4.89 -2.72 -38.14
C TYR A 207 -4.97 -3.60 -39.39
N GLY A 208 -3.88 -4.25 -39.81
CA GLY A 208 -3.82 -5.03 -41.05
C GLY A 208 -3.96 -4.18 -42.33
N VAL A 209 -3.87 -2.85 -42.22
CA VAL A 209 -4.05 -1.91 -43.34
C VAL A 209 -2.69 -1.45 -43.81
N ASN A 210 -2.25 -1.97 -44.97
CA ASN A 210 -1.09 -1.41 -45.67
C ASN A 210 -1.43 0.04 -46.03
N THR A 211 -0.78 1.01 -45.39
CA THR A 211 -1.07 2.45 -45.63
C THR A 211 -0.76 2.89 -47.07
N ASN A 212 0.02 2.09 -47.80
CA ASN A 212 0.24 2.22 -49.24
C ASN A 212 -1.00 1.88 -50.11
N SER A 213 -2.02 1.22 -49.56
CA SER A 213 -3.25 0.85 -50.30
C SER A 213 -4.26 1.98 -50.43
N ILE A 214 -4.23 2.97 -49.52
CA ILE A 214 -5.14 4.13 -49.56
C ILE A 214 -4.81 5.06 -50.74
N LEU A 215 -3.55 5.10 -51.17
CA LEU A 215 -3.12 5.81 -52.40
C LEU A 215 -3.54 5.11 -53.69
N ALA A 216 -3.80 3.79 -53.67
CA ALA A 216 -4.26 3.06 -54.84
C ALA A 216 -5.76 3.24 -55.09
N SER A 217 -6.57 3.31 -54.03
CA SER A 217 -8.02 3.54 -54.13
C SER A 217 -8.40 4.98 -54.48
N ALA A 218 -7.50 5.95 -54.30
CA ALA A 218 -7.74 7.37 -54.64
C ALA A 218 -7.35 7.75 -56.09
N LEU A 219 -6.78 6.82 -56.88
CA LEU A 219 -6.38 7.06 -58.28
C LEU A 219 -7.22 6.31 -59.32
N GLU A 220 -8.27 5.59 -58.93
CA GLU A 220 -9.14 4.85 -59.87
C GLU A 220 -10.50 5.51 -60.18
N GLU A 221 -10.75 6.72 -59.70
CA GLU A 221 -11.98 7.47 -60.00
C GLU A 221 -11.71 8.68 -60.92
N GLU A 222 -11.27 8.43 -62.15
CA GLU A 222 -11.58 9.25 -63.34
C GLU A 222 -10.89 8.67 -64.59
N ILE A 223 -11.49 7.68 -65.28
CA ILE A 223 -11.49 7.65 -66.75
C ILE A 223 -12.81 7.02 -67.23
N PRO A 224 -13.76 7.79 -67.83
CA PRO A 224 -14.95 7.20 -68.44
C PRO A 224 -14.58 6.36 -69.67
N ALA A 225 -15.22 5.21 -69.78
CA ALA A 225 -15.05 4.23 -70.84
C ALA A 225 -15.13 4.86 -72.24
N CYS A 226 -14.01 4.89 -72.97
CA CYS A 226 -13.97 5.20 -74.38
C CYS A 226 -13.80 3.91 -75.22
N SER A 227 -14.83 3.65 -76.01
CA SER A 227 -15.03 2.61 -77.04
C SER A 227 -13.80 2.28 -77.91
N PRO A 228 -13.67 1.04 -78.42
CA PRO A 228 -12.54 0.62 -79.24
C PRO A 228 -12.50 1.33 -80.60
N TYR A 229 -11.53 2.23 -80.78
CA TYR A 229 -11.23 2.86 -82.07
C TYR A 229 -10.40 1.92 -82.95
N LYS A 230 -10.92 1.62 -84.14
CA LYS A 230 -10.30 0.73 -85.13
C LYS A 230 -8.93 1.26 -85.58
N ARG A 231 -7.92 0.38 -85.45
CA ARG A 231 -6.56 0.51 -85.96
C ARG A 231 -6.58 0.55 -87.49
N ASN A 232 -6.35 1.71 -88.09
CA ASN A 232 -6.00 1.84 -89.50
C ASN A 232 -4.50 2.07 -89.63
N GLU A 233 -3.79 1.02 -90.05
CA GLU A 233 -2.39 1.09 -90.44
C GLU A 233 -2.23 1.99 -91.67
N LYS A 234 -1.46 3.07 -91.55
CA LYS A 234 -0.84 3.73 -92.71
C LYS A 234 0.65 3.85 -92.48
N LYS A 235 1.38 2.97 -93.19
CA LYS A 235 2.78 3.08 -93.54
C LYS A 235 3.07 4.46 -94.13
N PHE A 236 4.08 5.16 -93.64
CA PHE A 236 4.99 6.08 -94.33
C PHE A 236 6.00 6.50 -93.26
N GLY A 237 7.31 6.57 -93.46
CA GLY A 237 8.10 6.63 -94.68
C GLY A 237 9.44 7.19 -94.21
N ASN A 238 10.47 6.37 -94.35
CA ASN A 238 11.87 6.60 -94.04
C ASN A 238 12.38 7.93 -94.66
N SER A 239 13.09 8.78 -93.90
CA SER A 239 14.04 9.74 -94.47
C SER A 239 15.05 10.24 -93.43
N ARG A 240 16.20 9.57 -93.43
CA ARG A 240 17.49 10.12 -93.01
C ARG A 240 17.77 11.43 -93.74
N LYS A 241 18.26 12.45 -93.02
CA LYS A 241 19.21 13.41 -93.61
C LYS A 241 20.21 13.91 -92.57
N LYS A 242 21.44 13.39 -92.70
CA LYS A 242 22.69 13.96 -92.17
C LYS A 242 22.94 15.34 -92.79
N ARG A 243 23.57 16.23 -92.01
CA ARG A 243 24.57 17.28 -92.32
C ARG A 243 24.76 18.05 -90.99
N GLY A 244 25.92 18.27 -90.38
CA GLY A 244 27.29 18.35 -90.88
C GLY A 244 27.74 19.82 -90.88
N GLY A 245 28.83 20.14 -90.16
CA GLY A 245 29.62 21.38 -90.25
C GLY A 245 29.34 22.37 -89.10
N ALA A 246 30.25 22.59 -88.15
CA ALA A 246 31.49 23.38 -88.23
C ALA A 246 31.22 24.89 -88.29
N PHE A 247 31.37 25.59 -87.17
CA PHE A 247 32.46 26.54 -86.84
C PHE A 247 32.31 26.95 -85.37
#